data_AF-A0A4R4LZZ1-F1
#
_entry.id   AF-A0A4R4LZZ1-F1
#
_cell.length_a   1.000
_cell.length_b   1.000
_cell.length_c   1.000
_cell.angle_alpha   90.00
_cell.angle_beta   90.00
_cell.angle_gamma   90.00
#
_symmetry.space_group_name_H-M   'P 1'
#
loop_
_entity.id
_entity.type
_entity.pdbx_description
1 polymer ?
#
loop_
_entity_poly.entity_id
_entity_poly.type
_entity_poly.pdbx_seq_one_letter_code
_entity_poly.pdbx_strand_id
1 'polypeptide(L)'
;MTAVTTPVRRNAGDTAAAENTERYERDVLPLADPLYASAVRMTRNSADAEDLVQETLAKAYVNFHQFQEGTNLKAWLHRILTNNFINTYRKKQREPQRAGSEELEEWQIARAEAHASGFRSAEAEALDRIPDSRVVAALRALPADFRDAVYLADVEGYAYREIAEMMGTPIGTVMSRLHRGRKQLREALADHPVSRRKADDDRAEHILAA
;
A
#
# COMPACT_ATOMS: atom_id res chain seq x y z
N MET A 1 -0.23 62.42 7.11
CA MET A 1 0.37 61.13 7.48
C MET A 1 0.15 60.18 6.32
N THR A 2 1.08 60.15 5.37
CA THR A 2 0.99 59.28 4.19
C THR A 2 1.70 57.98 4.54
N ALA A 3 0.96 56.89 4.70
CA ALA A 3 1.52 55.58 4.98
C ALA A 3 2.35 55.13 3.76
N VAL A 4 3.67 55.09 3.92
CA VAL A 4 4.58 54.45 2.98
C VAL A 4 4.40 52.94 3.17
N THR A 5 3.55 52.31 2.36
CA THR A 5 3.50 50.86 2.23
C THR A 5 4.77 50.41 1.52
N THR A 6 5.80 50.06 2.30
CA THR A 6 7.02 49.43 1.79
C THR A 6 6.65 48.09 1.15
N PRO A 7 6.96 47.85 -0.14
CA PRO A 7 6.72 46.55 -0.75
C PRO A 7 7.70 45.55 -0.12
N VAL A 8 7.17 44.48 0.47
CA VAL A 8 7.96 43.32 0.90
C VAL A 8 8.64 42.76 -0.34
N ARG A 9 9.97 42.92 -0.44
CA ARG A 9 10.78 42.26 -1.47
C ARG A 9 10.71 40.76 -1.22
N ARG A 10 9.97 40.03 -2.07
CA ARG A 10 10.07 38.56 -2.14
C ARG A 10 11.48 38.23 -2.60
N ASN A 11 12.24 37.47 -1.80
CA ASN A 11 13.55 36.99 -2.22
C ASN A 11 13.38 35.84 -3.24
N ALA A 12 14.35 35.67 -4.13
CA ALA A 12 14.32 34.60 -5.15
C ALA A 12 14.23 33.18 -4.55
N GLY A 13 14.68 33.00 -3.30
CA GLY A 13 14.52 31.75 -2.56
C GLY A 13 13.07 31.48 -2.12
N ASP A 14 12.31 32.52 -1.79
CA ASP A 14 10.91 32.39 -1.38
C ASP A 14 10.01 32.03 -2.57
N THR A 15 10.32 32.57 -3.75
CA THR A 15 9.61 32.24 -5.00
C THR A 15 9.87 30.80 -5.44
N ALA A 16 11.13 30.33 -5.39
CA ALA A 16 11.45 28.95 -5.77
C ALA A 16 10.85 27.91 -4.80
N ALA A 17 10.79 28.22 -3.51
CA ALA A 17 10.13 27.37 -2.52
C ALA A 17 8.62 27.31 -2.75
N ALA A 18 7.97 28.46 -3.00
CA ALA A 18 6.55 28.53 -3.31
C ALA A 18 6.19 27.76 -4.60
N GLU A 19 6.98 27.92 -5.66
CA GLU A 19 6.82 27.17 -6.92
C GLU A 19 6.95 25.65 -6.71
N ASN A 20 7.88 25.22 -5.86
CA ASN A 20 8.05 23.81 -5.52
C ASN A 20 6.86 23.25 -4.70
N THR A 21 6.29 24.06 -3.80
CA THR A 21 5.07 23.70 -3.04
C THR A 21 3.87 23.58 -3.97
N GLU A 22 3.63 24.56 -4.84
CA GLU A 22 2.52 24.52 -5.81
C GLU A 22 2.64 23.32 -6.74
N ARG A 23 3.86 23.02 -7.21
CA ARG A 23 4.13 21.81 -8.01
C ARG A 23 3.83 20.53 -7.23
N TYR A 24 4.25 20.46 -5.97
CA TYR A 24 3.98 19.31 -5.12
C TYR A 24 2.47 19.10 -4.96
N GLU A 25 1.72 20.15 -4.63
CA GLU A 25 0.28 20.06 -4.43
C GLU A 25 -0.44 19.57 -5.69
N ARG A 26 -0.07 20.14 -6.84
CA ARG A 26 -0.65 19.79 -8.14
C ARG A 26 -0.39 18.34 -8.53
N ASP A 27 0.84 17.85 -8.33
CA ASP A 27 1.26 16.56 -8.90
C ASP A 27 1.09 15.41 -7.90
N VAL A 28 1.22 15.66 -6.59
CA VAL A 28 1.23 14.61 -5.54
C VAL A 28 -0.14 14.43 -4.88
N LEU A 29 -0.89 15.49 -4.58
CA LEU A 29 -2.19 15.34 -3.89
C LEU A 29 -3.21 14.48 -4.65
N PRO A 30 -3.31 14.55 -6.00
CA PRO A 30 -4.19 13.64 -6.74
C PRO A 30 -3.84 12.15 -6.59
N LEU A 31 -2.62 11.84 -6.13
CA LEU A 31 -2.14 10.47 -5.91
C LEU A 31 -2.35 9.99 -4.46
N ALA A 32 -2.90 10.83 -3.57
CA ALA A 32 -3.14 10.46 -2.18
C ALA A 32 -4.15 9.29 -2.05
N ASP A 33 -5.28 9.32 -2.75
CA ASP A 33 -6.28 8.25 -2.69
C ASP A 33 -5.75 6.91 -3.24
N PRO A 34 -5.06 6.87 -4.41
CA PRO A 34 -4.37 5.66 -4.85
C PRO A 34 -3.32 5.13 -3.87
N LEU A 35 -2.56 6.02 -3.22
CA LEU A 35 -1.59 5.62 -2.20
C LEU A 35 -2.29 5.03 -0.98
N TYR A 36 -3.41 5.62 -0.56
CA TYR A 36 -4.24 5.11 0.54
C TYR A 36 -4.82 3.73 0.24
N ALA A 37 -5.40 3.53 -0.94
CA ALA A 37 -5.90 2.22 -1.34
C ALA A 37 -4.78 1.15 -1.30
N SER A 38 -3.55 1.53 -1.66
CA SER A 38 -2.38 0.67 -1.59
C SER A 38 -1.93 0.41 -0.15
N ALA A 39 -1.89 1.45 0.69
CA ALA A 39 -1.58 1.34 2.11
C ALA A 39 -2.56 0.40 2.85
N VAL A 40 -3.87 0.50 2.57
CA VAL A 40 -4.89 -0.39 3.15
C VAL A 40 -4.63 -1.86 2.80
N ARG A 41 -4.22 -2.17 1.57
CA ARG A 41 -3.85 -3.54 1.17
C ARG A 41 -2.61 -4.03 1.93
N MET A 42 -1.67 -3.14 2.22
CA MET A 42 -0.42 -3.45 2.90
C MET A 42 -0.62 -3.65 4.42
N THR A 43 -1.34 -2.75 5.09
CA THR A 43 -1.53 -2.76 6.55
C THR A 43 -2.69 -3.63 6.99
N ARG A 44 -3.76 -3.70 6.19
CA ARG A 44 -5.09 -4.27 6.55
C ARG A 44 -5.72 -3.64 7.78
N ASN A 45 -5.35 -2.40 8.07
CA ASN A 45 -5.91 -1.59 9.14
C ASN A 45 -5.96 -0.15 8.63
N SER A 46 -7.15 0.44 8.62
CA SER A 46 -7.39 1.78 8.08
C SER A 46 -6.60 2.86 8.83
N ALA A 47 -6.49 2.76 10.15
CA ALA A 47 -5.73 3.73 10.96
C ALA A 47 -4.21 3.62 10.66
N ASP A 48 -3.65 2.40 10.66
CA ASP A 48 -2.25 2.20 10.26
C ASP A 48 -2.00 2.65 8.80
N ALA A 49 -3.00 2.53 7.92
CA ALA A 49 -2.90 2.97 6.52
C ALA A 49 -2.90 4.50 6.39
N GLU A 50 -3.76 5.20 7.15
CA GLU A 50 -3.80 6.65 7.22
C GLU A 50 -2.45 7.19 7.70
N ASP A 51 -1.93 6.67 8.81
CA ASP A 51 -0.62 7.05 9.35
C ASP A 51 0.50 6.84 8.33
N LEU A 52 0.49 5.69 7.66
CA LEU A 52 1.49 5.36 6.64
C LEU A 52 1.43 6.33 5.45
N VAL A 53 0.25 6.71 4.98
CA VAL A 53 0.09 7.68 3.89
C VAL A 53 0.54 9.06 4.34
N GLN A 54 0.14 9.50 5.53
CA GLN A 54 0.54 10.80 6.07
C GLN A 54 2.06 10.92 6.18
N GLU A 55 2.72 9.91 6.74
CA GLU A 55 4.18 9.87 6.82
C GLU A 55 4.84 9.86 5.43
N THR A 56 4.21 9.19 4.46
CA THR A 56 4.68 9.14 3.07
C THR A 56 4.59 10.50 2.39
N LEU A 57 3.46 11.19 2.50
CA LEU A 57 3.26 12.53 1.95
C LEU A 57 4.22 13.53 2.62
N ALA A 58 4.38 13.47 3.95
CA ALA A 58 5.32 14.34 4.66
C ALA A 58 6.76 14.14 4.17
N LYS A 59 7.22 12.89 4.02
CA LYS A 59 8.56 12.58 3.48
C LYS A 59 8.69 12.95 2.01
N ALA A 60 7.64 12.76 1.22
CA ALA A 60 7.61 13.17 -0.17
C ALA A 60 7.78 14.69 -0.28
N TYR A 61 7.05 15.48 0.50
CA TYR A 61 7.16 16.93 0.52
C TYR A 61 8.59 17.40 0.83
N VAL A 62 9.22 16.86 1.88
CA VAL A 62 10.60 17.21 2.26
C VAL A 62 11.60 16.89 1.14
N ASN A 63 11.43 15.76 0.44
CA ASN A 63 12.36 15.30 -0.60
C ASN A 63 11.93 15.67 -2.01
N PHE A 64 10.85 16.43 -2.19
CA PHE A 64 10.26 16.71 -3.50
C PHE A 64 11.20 17.50 -4.41
N HIS A 65 12.07 18.33 -3.82
CA HIS A 65 13.13 19.05 -4.55
C HIS A 65 14.13 18.12 -5.27
N GLN A 66 14.21 16.84 -4.89
CA GLN A 66 15.06 15.83 -5.52
C GLN A 66 14.34 15.06 -6.64
N PHE A 67 13.02 15.18 -6.73
CA PHE A 67 12.24 14.54 -7.77
C PHE A 67 12.54 15.20 -9.13
N GLN A 68 12.88 14.38 -10.12
CA GLN A 68 13.11 14.86 -11.48
C GLN A 68 11.83 14.76 -12.30
N GLU A 69 11.36 15.90 -12.81
CA GLU A 69 10.21 15.96 -13.71
C GLU A 69 10.42 15.08 -14.95
N GLY A 70 9.34 14.45 -15.42
CA GLY A 70 9.38 13.48 -16.52
C GLY A 70 9.71 12.05 -16.10
N THR A 71 10.10 11.82 -14.84
CA THR A 71 10.20 10.46 -14.27
C THR A 71 8.87 9.98 -13.67
N ASN A 72 8.77 8.70 -13.33
CA ASN A 72 7.54 8.10 -12.81
C ASN A 72 7.27 8.51 -11.36
N LEU A 73 6.52 9.59 -11.17
CA LEU A 73 6.13 10.12 -9.86
C LEU A 73 5.41 9.06 -9.00
N LYS A 74 4.54 8.26 -9.60
CA LYS A 74 3.80 7.20 -8.90
C LYS A 74 4.77 6.16 -8.32
N ALA A 75 5.73 5.69 -9.12
CA ALA A 75 6.75 4.75 -8.64
C ALA A 75 7.63 5.38 -7.55
N TRP A 76 7.98 6.66 -7.67
CA TRP A 76 8.73 7.38 -6.65
C TRP A 76 7.96 7.50 -5.32
N LEU A 77 6.67 7.82 -5.35
CA LEU A 77 5.83 7.86 -4.14
C LEU A 77 5.63 6.47 -3.53
N HIS A 78 5.38 5.45 -4.36
CA HIS A 78 5.26 4.07 -3.89
C HIS A 78 6.58 3.54 -3.30
N ARG A 79 7.73 4.02 -3.79
CA ARG A 79 9.02 3.73 -3.17
C ARG A 79 9.08 4.26 -1.74
N ILE A 80 8.67 5.52 -1.52
CA ILE A 80 8.64 6.11 -0.18
C ILE A 80 7.65 5.35 0.71
N LEU A 81 6.43 5.09 0.21
CA LEU A 81 5.37 4.33 0.90
C LEU A 81 5.87 2.97 1.37
N THR A 82 6.48 2.22 0.45
CA THR A 82 6.95 0.85 0.72
C THR A 82 8.09 0.85 1.72
N ASN A 83 9.03 1.79 1.59
CA ASN A 83 10.13 1.92 2.56
C ASN A 83 9.62 2.27 3.95
N ASN A 84 8.64 3.17 4.06
CA ASN A 84 8.00 3.50 5.33
C ASN A 84 7.33 2.27 5.95
N PHE A 85 6.52 1.54 5.16
CA PHE A 85 5.85 0.32 5.61
C PHE A 85 6.84 -0.74 6.11
N ILE A 86 7.88 -1.04 5.33
CA ILE A 86 8.90 -2.04 5.69
C ILE A 86 9.61 -1.63 6.99
N ASN A 87 9.96 -0.34 7.14
CA ASN A 87 10.61 0.16 8.34
C ASN A 87 9.71 0.05 9.57
N THR A 88 8.44 0.45 9.46
CA THR A 88 7.46 0.33 10.54
C THR A 88 7.20 -1.12 10.91
N TYR A 89 7.07 -2.01 9.92
CA TYR A 89 6.90 -3.45 10.15
C TYR A 89 8.11 -4.06 10.88
N ARG A 90 9.33 -3.76 10.42
CA ARG A 90 10.57 -4.24 11.05
C ARG A 90 10.76 -3.68 12.46
N LYS A 91 10.29 -2.47 12.73
CA LYS A 91 10.28 -1.86 14.07
C LYS A 91 9.30 -2.58 14.98
N LYS A 92 8.04 -2.77 14.56
CA LYS A 92 7.01 -3.52 15.29
C LYS A 92 7.46 -4.95 15.65
N GLN A 93 8.25 -5.62 14.81
CA GLN A 93 8.80 -6.95 15.12
C GLN A 93 9.93 -6.98 16.16
N ARG A 94 10.68 -5.88 16.31
CA ARG A 94 11.82 -5.81 17.24
C ARG A 94 11.43 -5.24 18.60
N GLU A 95 10.27 -4.60 18.69
CA GLU A 95 9.74 -4.10 19.96
C GLU A 95 9.18 -5.26 20.78
N PRO A 96 9.43 -5.30 22.11
CA PRO A 96 8.78 -6.26 22.99
C PRO A 96 7.26 -6.11 22.82
N GLN A 97 6.56 -7.21 22.56
CA GLN A 97 5.11 -7.21 22.53
C GLN A 97 4.61 -6.66 23.87
N ARG A 98 4.05 -5.45 23.85
CA ARG A 98 3.38 -4.90 25.02
C ARG A 98 2.13 -5.74 25.20
N ALA A 99 2.17 -6.68 26.15
CA ALA A 99 0.98 -7.34 26.66
C ALA A 99 0.08 -6.24 27.24
N GLY A 100 -0.97 -5.90 26.52
CA GLY A 100 -1.83 -4.77 26.85
C GLY A 100 -2.69 -4.38 25.66
N SER A 101 -3.51 -5.31 25.17
CA SER A 101 -4.71 -5.00 24.38
C SER A 101 -5.57 -6.23 24.07
N GLU A 102 -5.88 -7.05 25.08
CA GLU A 102 -7.08 -7.90 24.99
C GLU A 102 -8.37 -7.04 24.91
N GLU A 103 -8.28 -5.73 25.19
CA GLU A 103 -9.37 -4.75 25.11
C GLU A 103 -9.54 -4.08 23.72
N LEU A 104 -8.59 -4.23 22.77
CA LEU A 104 -8.74 -3.69 21.40
C LEU A 104 -9.47 -4.63 20.44
N GLU A 105 -9.49 -5.94 20.70
CA GLU A 105 -10.31 -6.88 19.91
C GLU A 105 -11.81 -6.64 20.15
N GLU A 106 -12.19 -6.26 21.36
CA GLU A 106 -13.60 -6.04 21.72
C GLU A 106 -14.21 -4.79 21.05
N TRP A 107 -13.42 -3.75 20.80
CA TRP A 107 -13.87 -2.56 20.06
C TRP A 107 -14.06 -2.83 18.55
N GLN A 108 -13.26 -3.73 17.98
CA GLN A 108 -13.41 -4.16 16.59
C GLN A 108 -14.60 -5.11 16.40
N ILE A 109 -14.88 -5.96 17.40
CA ILE A 109 -16.06 -6.83 17.42
C ILE A 109 -17.35 -6.03 17.67
N ALA A 110 -17.36 -5.06 18.59
CA ALA A 110 -18.53 -4.22 18.87
C ALA A 110 -18.93 -3.32 17.68
N ARG A 111 -17.95 -2.84 16.89
CA ARG A 111 -18.22 -2.09 15.66
C ARG A 111 -18.75 -2.98 14.54
N ALA A 112 -18.37 -4.25 14.51
CA ALA A 112 -18.94 -5.23 13.58
C ALA A 112 -20.42 -5.56 13.90
N GLU A 113 -20.81 -5.55 15.17
CA GLU A 113 -22.21 -5.79 15.59
C GLU A 113 -23.14 -4.59 15.33
N ALA A 114 -22.63 -3.35 15.38
CA ALA A 114 -23.40 -2.15 15.09
C ALA A 114 -23.83 -1.99 13.60
N HIS A 115 -23.25 -2.77 12.68
CA HIS A 115 -23.60 -2.76 11.25
C HIS A 115 -24.81 -3.64 10.87
N ALA A 116 -25.54 -4.18 11.85
CA ALA A 116 -26.71 -5.03 11.62
C ALA A 116 -28.01 -4.27 11.25
N SER A 117 -27.99 -2.95 11.03
CA SER A 117 -29.17 -2.18 10.62
C SER A 117 -29.01 -1.49 9.25
N GLY A 118 -29.53 -2.17 8.22
CA GLY A 118 -30.37 -1.49 7.21
C GLY A 118 -29.75 -0.90 5.95
N PHE A 119 -28.44 -0.62 5.86
CA PHE A 119 -27.82 -0.20 4.59
C PHE A 119 -26.41 -0.76 4.46
N ARG A 120 -26.21 -1.66 3.48
CA ARG A 120 -24.88 -2.20 3.15
C ARG A 120 -24.02 -1.08 2.59
N SER A 121 -22.97 -0.71 3.32
CA SER A 121 -21.95 0.25 2.87
C SER A 121 -21.16 -0.30 1.68
N ALA A 122 -20.73 0.58 0.77
CA ALA A 122 -19.79 0.23 -0.31
C ALA A 122 -18.48 -0.39 0.21
N GLU A 123 -18.16 -0.16 1.49
CA GLU A 123 -17.08 -0.81 2.24
C GLU A 123 -17.31 -2.32 2.45
N ALA A 124 -18.54 -2.74 2.76
CA ALA A 124 -18.88 -4.15 2.95
C ALA A 124 -18.81 -4.93 1.63
N GLU A 125 -19.20 -4.30 0.52
CA GLU A 125 -19.10 -4.89 -0.82
C GLU A 125 -17.64 -4.95 -1.34
N ALA A 126 -16.77 -4.06 -0.85
CA ALA A 126 -15.32 -4.09 -1.12
C ALA A 126 -14.59 -5.15 -0.28
N LEU A 127 -15.04 -5.42 0.95
CA LEU A 127 -14.52 -6.47 1.82
C LEU A 127 -14.87 -7.88 1.29
N ASP A 128 -16.05 -8.06 0.68
CA ASP A 128 -16.41 -9.31 -0.02
C ASP A 128 -15.57 -9.56 -1.30
N ARG A 129 -14.82 -8.55 -1.78
CA ARG A 129 -13.84 -8.67 -2.87
C ARG A 129 -12.42 -8.93 -2.38
N ILE A 130 -12.18 -9.12 -1.08
CA ILE A 130 -10.86 -9.52 -0.58
C ILE A 130 -10.49 -10.87 -1.25
N PRO A 131 -9.42 -10.91 -2.06
CA PRO A 131 -8.96 -12.16 -2.64
C PRO A 131 -8.51 -13.06 -1.51
N ASP A 132 -9.21 -14.19 -1.38
CA ASP A 132 -8.84 -15.41 -0.68
C ASP A 132 -7.93 -15.18 0.53
N SER A 133 -8.52 -15.10 1.73
CA SER A 133 -7.84 -14.92 3.02
C SER A 133 -6.57 -15.77 3.19
N ARG A 134 -6.51 -16.90 2.47
CA ARG A 134 -5.39 -17.83 2.34
C ARG A 134 -4.18 -17.30 1.57
N VAL A 135 -4.35 -16.68 0.39
CA VAL A 135 -3.25 -16.09 -0.40
C VAL A 135 -2.56 -15.00 0.41
N VAL A 136 -3.41 -14.22 1.05
CA VAL A 136 -3.08 -13.13 1.96
C VAL A 136 -2.35 -13.65 3.21
N ALA A 137 -2.71 -14.82 3.75
CA ALA A 137 -1.99 -15.48 4.85
C ALA A 137 -0.65 -16.09 4.41
N ALA A 138 -0.62 -16.76 3.25
CA ALA A 138 0.59 -17.34 2.67
C ALA A 138 1.63 -16.28 2.35
N LEU A 139 1.22 -15.12 1.82
CA LEU A 139 2.08 -13.96 1.63
C LEU A 139 2.68 -13.48 2.95
N ARG A 140 1.92 -13.44 4.04
CA ARG A 140 2.42 -13.03 5.37
C ARG A 140 3.42 -14.01 5.96
N ALA A 141 3.29 -15.30 5.67
CA ALA A 141 4.19 -16.34 6.14
C ALA A 141 5.58 -16.30 5.47
N LEU A 142 5.70 -15.64 4.32
CA LEU A 142 6.99 -15.47 3.66
C LEU A 142 7.94 -14.57 4.49
N PRO A 143 9.25 -14.85 4.45
CA PRO A 143 10.27 -13.89 4.89
C PRO A 143 10.05 -12.52 4.24
N ALA A 144 10.22 -11.44 5.02
CA ALA A 144 9.88 -10.07 4.60
C ALA A 144 10.48 -9.71 3.23
N ASP A 145 11.78 -9.97 3.05
CA ASP A 145 12.48 -9.68 1.80
C ASP A 145 11.89 -10.40 0.56
N PHE A 146 11.31 -11.59 0.73
CA PHE A 146 10.65 -12.33 -0.36
C PHE A 146 9.24 -11.82 -0.58
N ARG A 147 8.51 -11.61 0.51
CA ARG A 147 7.15 -11.06 0.51
C ARG A 147 7.09 -9.72 -0.20
N ASP A 148 7.99 -8.81 0.14
CA ASP A 148 8.00 -7.44 -0.41
C ASP A 148 8.30 -7.47 -1.91
N ALA A 149 9.26 -8.30 -2.34
CA ALA A 149 9.58 -8.47 -3.75
C ALA A 149 8.37 -9.03 -4.53
N VAL A 150 7.72 -10.08 -4.01
CA VAL A 150 6.54 -10.69 -4.63
C VAL A 150 5.36 -9.72 -4.68
N TYR A 151 5.08 -9.01 -3.59
CA TYR A 151 3.99 -8.03 -3.55
C TYR A 151 4.18 -6.94 -4.60
N LEU A 152 5.38 -6.35 -4.66
CA LEU A 152 5.68 -5.28 -5.61
C LEU A 152 5.58 -5.74 -7.07
N ALA A 153 5.98 -6.98 -7.38
CA ALA A 153 5.92 -7.52 -8.74
C ALA A 153 4.53 -8.04 -9.13
N ASP A 154 3.94 -8.89 -8.30
CA ASP A 154 2.78 -9.71 -8.67
C ASP A 154 1.45 -9.08 -8.25
N VAL A 155 1.45 -8.15 -7.30
CA VAL A 155 0.25 -7.41 -6.86
C VAL A 155 0.23 -6.00 -7.43
N GLU A 156 1.32 -5.25 -7.25
CA GLU A 156 1.39 -3.85 -7.71
C GLU A 156 1.86 -3.72 -9.18
N GLY A 157 2.49 -4.76 -9.75
CA GLY A 157 2.84 -4.80 -11.17
C GLY A 157 4.11 -4.03 -11.56
N TYR A 158 5.00 -3.72 -10.61
CA TYR A 158 6.22 -2.96 -10.89
C TYR A 158 7.25 -3.75 -11.71
N ALA A 159 8.00 -3.03 -12.55
CA ALA A 159 9.12 -3.62 -13.27
C ALA A 159 10.27 -3.96 -12.32
N TYR A 160 11.05 -5.00 -12.63
CA TYR A 160 12.11 -5.49 -11.71
C TYR A 160 13.19 -4.44 -11.40
N ARG A 161 13.46 -3.53 -12.34
CA ARG A 161 14.35 -2.38 -12.10
C ARG A 161 13.77 -1.41 -11.07
N GLU A 162 12.49 -1.10 -11.16
CA GLU A 162 11.80 -0.22 -10.20
C GLU A 162 11.78 -0.87 -8.81
N ILE A 163 11.55 -2.19 -8.72
CA ILE A 163 11.60 -2.94 -7.46
C ILE A 163 13.01 -2.92 -6.86
N ALA A 164 14.03 -3.11 -7.68
CA ALA A 164 15.43 -3.07 -7.25
C ALA A 164 15.79 -1.72 -6.63
N GLU A 165 15.36 -0.65 -7.29
CA GLU A 165 15.45 0.71 -6.79
C GLU A 165 14.67 0.86 -5.48
N MET A 166 13.39 0.48 -5.43
CA MET A 166 12.53 0.59 -4.25
C MET A 166 13.14 -0.07 -3.02
N MET A 167 13.61 -1.31 -3.17
CA MET A 167 14.17 -2.13 -2.10
C MET A 167 15.64 -1.79 -1.79
N GLY A 168 16.28 -0.92 -2.57
CA GLY A 168 17.71 -0.62 -2.44
C GLY A 168 18.60 -1.86 -2.63
N THR A 169 18.24 -2.75 -3.54
CA THR A 169 19.00 -4.00 -3.80
C THR A 169 19.26 -4.23 -5.29
N PRO A 170 20.31 -4.98 -5.67
CA PRO A 170 20.57 -5.30 -7.07
C PRO A 170 19.40 -6.01 -7.76
N ILE A 171 19.21 -5.80 -9.06
CA ILE A 171 18.16 -6.45 -9.84
C ILE A 171 18.24 -7.99 -9.80
N GLY A 172 19.46 -8.55 -9.78
CA GLY A 172 19.67 -10.00 -9.61
C GLY A 172 19.17 -10.51 -8.25
N THR A 173 19.29 -9.70 -7.19
CA THR A 173 18.75 -10.01 -5.87
C THR A 173 17.23 -10.05 -5.91
N VAL A 174 16.58 -9.07 -6.56
CA VAL A 174 15.13 -9.05 -6.78
C VAL A 174 14.67 -10.32 -7.50
N MET A 175 15.31 -10.69 -8.62
CA MET A 175 14.99 -11.91 -9.35
C MET A 175 15.12 -13.17 -8.46
N SER A 176 16.20 -13.27 -7.67
CA SER A 176 16.40 -14.41 -6.77
C SER A 176 15.36 -14.48 -5.64
N ARG A 177 14.91 -13.31 -5.14
CA ARG A 177 13.88 -13.19 -4.09
C ARG A 177 12.51 -13.54 -4.65
N LEU A 178 12.18 -13.06 -5.85
CA LEU A 178 10.95 -13.41 -6.57
C LEU A 178 10.86 -14.91 -6.83
N HIS A 179 11.93 -15.50 -7.37
CA HIS A 179 11.95 -16.94 -7.63
C HIS A 179 11.69 -17.76 -6.36
N ARG A 180 12.41 -17.44 -5.26
CA ARG A 180 12.25 -18.14 -3.97
C ARG A 180 10.90 -17.88 -3.33
N GLY A 181 10.43 -16.63 -3.31
CA GLY A 181 9.13 -16.25 -2.76
C GLY A 181 7.97 -16.92 -3.48
N ARG A 182 7.98 -16.93 -4.82
CA ARG A 182 6.96 -17.62 -5.63
C ARG A 182 6.99 -19.13 -5.43
N LYS A 183 8.16 -19.74 -5.23
CA LYS A 183 8.28 -21.16 -4.89
C LYS A 183 7.62 -21.45 -3.55
N GLN A 184 7.96 -20.70 -2.51
CA GLN A 184 7.39 -20.87 -1.17
C GLN A 184 5.87 -20.61 -1.14
N LEU A 185 5.38 -19.63 -1.90
CA LEU A 185 3.93 -19.41 -2.04
C LEU A 185 3.23 -20.58 -2.74
N ARG A 186 3.83 -21.10 -3.82
CA ARG A 186 3.28 -22.28 -4.49
C ARG A 186 3.20 -23.47 -3.54
N GLU A 187 4.24 -23.70 -2.74
CA GLU A 187 4.25 -24.77 -1.74
C GLU A 187 3.19 -24.55 -0.66
N ALA A 188 3.12 -23.35 -0.07
CA ALA A 188 2.14 -23.00 0.96
C ALA A 188 0.67 -23.05 0.47
N LEU A 189 0.45 -22.84 -0.83
CA LEU A 189 -0.88 -22.89 -1.44
C LEU A 189 -1.21 -24.26 -2.06
N ALA A 190 -0.22 -25.13 -2.30
CA ALA A 190 -0.41 -26.45 -2.90
C ALA A 190 -1.09 -27.45 -1.96
N ASP A 191 -0.88 -27.35 -0.64
CA ASP A 191 -1.47 -28.26 0.35
C ASP A 191 -2.98 -28.12 0.51
N HIS A 192 -3.58 -27.15 -0.17
CA HIS A 192 -5.02 -26.92 -0.13
C HIS A 192 -5.48 -26.60 -1.55
N PRO A 193 -6.15 -27.54 -2.26
CA PRO A 193 -6.63 -27.28 -3.60
C PRO A 193 -7.43 -25.98 -3.57
N VAL A 194 -6.93 -25.00 -4.32
CA VAL A 194 -7.74 -23.84 -4.70
C VAL A 194 -8.98 -24.47 -5.31
N SER A 195 -10.12 -24.34 -4.63
CA SER A 195 -11.41 -24.64 -5.22
C SER A 195 -11.56 -23.63 -6.35
N ARG A 196 -10.96 -23.96 -7.49
CA ARG A 196 -11.22 -23.34 -8.77
C ARG A 196 -12.72 -23.49 -8.90
N ARG A 197 -13.41 -22.36 -8.79
CA ARG A 197 -14.84 -22.15 -8.94
C ARG A 197 -15.40 -23.08 -10.04
N LYS A 198 -15.73 -24.32 -9.67
CA LYS A 198 -16.55 -25.24 -10.44
C LYS A 198 -17.97 -24.86 -10.10
N ALA A 199 -18.41 -23.71 -10.62
CA ALA A 199 -19.77 -23.21 -10.44
C ALA A 199 -20.32 -22.52 -11.70
N ASP A 200 -19.48 -22.29 -12.72
CA ASP A 200 -19.93 -21.69 -13.98
C ASP A 200 -19.96 -22.68 -15.17
N ASP A 201 -19.46 -23.92 -15.00
CA ASP A 201 -19.47 -24.95 -16.07
C ASP A 201 -20.70 -25.89 -15.98
N ASP A 202 -21.23 -26.14 -14.78
CA ASP A 202 -22.36 -27.07 -14.59
C ASP A 202 -23.74 -26.45 -14.93
N ARG A 203 -23.81 -25.13 -15.19
CA ARG A 203 -25.04 -24.46 -15.69
C ARG A 203 -25.16 -24.44 -17.22
N ALA A 204 -24.06 -24.67 -17.94
CA ALA A 204 -24.08 -24.71 -19.40
C ALA A 204 -24.60 -26.04 -19.95
N GLU A 205 -24.41 -27.16 -19.23
CA GLU A 205 -24.90 -28.47 -19.67
C GLU A 205 -26.40 -28.68 -19.42
N HIS A 206 -27.01 -27.96 -18.47
CA HIS A 206 -28.44 -28.14 -18.17
C HIS A 206 -29.40 -27.31 -19.04
N ILE A 207 -28.90 -26.33 -19.80
CA ILE A 207 -29.71 -25.48 -20.70
C ILE A 207 -29.72 -26.00 -22.15
N LEU A 208 -28.84 -26.95 -22.51
CA LEU A 208 -28.82 -27.57 -23.85
C LEU A 208 -29.53 -28.93 -23.92
N ALA A 209 -30.16 -29.38 -22.83
CA ALA A 209 -30.87 -30.67 -22.76
C ALA A 209 -32.35 -30.57 -22.32
N ALA A 210 -32.95 -29.37 -22.38
CA ALA A 210 -34.40 -29.14 -22.18
C ALA A 210 -34.96 -28.32 -23.33
#